data_AF-A0A099J074-F1
#
_entry.id   AF-A0A099J074-F1
#
_cell.length_a   1.000
_cell.length_b   1.000
_cell.length_c   1.000
_cell.angle_alpha   90.00
_cell.angle_beta   90.00
_cell.angle_gamma   90.00
#
_symmetry.space_group_name_H-M   'P 1'
#
loop_
_entity.id
_entity.type
_entity.pdbx_description
1 polymer ?
#
loop_
_entity_poly.entity_id
_entity_poly.type
_entity_poly.pdbx_seq_one_letter_code
_entity_poly.pdbx_strand_id
1 'polypeptide(L)'
;QNAQDNFNAIAGRLEALIDQRDADVKAMMADYQADGVSEEYASKEIRWNTVAGQVKQIITSLRSSLATNDETAQSALARGRSAVQNIG
;
A
#
# COMPACT_ATOMS: atom_id res chain seq x y z
N GLN A 1 -17.40 2.77 19.69
CA GLN A 1 -16.87 3.11 18.36
C GLN A 1 -15.81 2.06 18.06
N ASN A 2 -16.12 1.13 17.16
CA ASN A 2 -15.49 -0.20 17.13
C ASN A 2 -14.08 -0.14 16.53
N ALA A 3 -13.20 -1.05 16.96
CA ALA A 3 -11.87 -1.23 16.37
C ALA A 3 -11.95 -1.43 14.84
N GLN A 4 -13.02 -2.07 14.36
CA GLN A 4 -13.31 -2.26 12.93
C GLN A 4 -13.61 -0.96 12.19
N ASP A 5 -14.36 -0.03 12.80
CA ASP A 5 -14.67 1.28 12.18
C ASP A 5 -13.40 2.12 12.03
N ASN A 6 -12.59 2.15 13.10
CA ASN A 6 -11.30 2.85 13.09
C ASN A 6 -10.33 2.24 12.08
N PHE A 7 -10.28 0.90 12.00
CA PHE A 7 -9.49 0.21 11.00
C PHE A 7 -9.93 0.57 9.58
N ASN A 8 -11.23 0.49 9.28
CA ASN A 8 -11.76 0.81 7.95
C ASN A 8 -11.44 2.25 7.53
N ALA A 9 -11.52 3.21 8.47
CA ALA A 9 -11.16 4.60 8.20
C ALA A 9 -9.67 4.77 7.85
N ILE A 10 -8.77 4.13 8.60
CA ILE A 10 -7.32 4.19 8.33
C ILE A 10 -6.97 3.44 7.04
N ALA A 11 -7.55 2.26 6.82
CA ALA A 11 -7.37 1.46 5.63
C ALA A 11 -7.78 2.24 4.37
N GLY A 12 -8.95 2.88 4.37
CA GLY A 12 -9.39 3.69 3.23
C GLY A 12 -8.47 4.87 2.93
N ARG A 13 -7.92 5.52 3.97
CA ARG A 13 -6.91 6.58 3.78
C ARG A 13 -5.62 6.05 3.16
N LEU A 14 -5.17 4.87 3.59
CA LEU A 14 -3.96 4.25 3.07
C LEU A 14 -4.13 3.79 1.62
N GLU A 15 -5.27 3.19 1.28
CA GLU A 15 -5.63 2.83 -0.09
C GLU A 15 -5.64 4.07 -1.01
N ALA A 16 -6.29 5.16 -0.59
CA ALA A 16 -6.33 6.40 -1.35
C ALA A 16 -4.94 7.04 -1.55
N LEU A 17 -4.07 7.00 -0.53
CA LEU A 17 -2.72 7.55 -0.63
C LEU A 17 -1.86 6.74 -1.61
N ILE A 18 -1.98 5.41 -1.59
CA ILE A 18 -1.30 4.53 -2.55
C ILE A 18 -1.75 4.84 -3.98
N ASP A 19 -3.06 4.97 -4.20
CA ASP A 19 -3.63 5.25 -5.52
C ASP A 19 -3.23 6.64 -6.03
N GLN A 20 -3.24 7.65 -5.16
CA GLN A 20 -2.81 9.01 -5.51
C GLN A 20 -1.34 9.01 -5.95
N ARG A 21 -0.44 8.37 -5.19
CA ARG A 21 0.98 8.35 -5.54
C ARG A 21 1.24 7.59 -6.85
N ASP A 22 0.55 6.47 -7.08
CA ASP A 22 0.66 5.74 -8.35
C ASP A 22 0.24 6.60 -9.55
N ALA A 23 -0.84 7.39 -9.41
CA ALA A 23 -1.26 8.34 -10.43
C ALA A 23 -0.22 9.47 -10.63
N ASP A 24 0.31 10.04 -9.54
CA ASP A 24 1.32 11.09 -9.60
C ASP A 24 2.60 10.59 -10.28
N VAL A 25 3.09 9.40 -9.93
CA VAL A 25 4.29 8.84 -10.58
C VAL A 25 4.05 8.54 -12.05
N LYS A 26 2.89 7.99 -12.43
CA LYS A 26 2.58 7.76 -13.85
C LYS A 26 2.56 9.06 -14.65
N ALA A 27 2.00 10.13 -14.09
CA ALA A 27 2.01 11.45 -14.72
C ALA A 27 3.44 11.98 -14.88
N MET A 28 4.29 11.85 -13.85
CA MET A 28 5.68 12.29 -13.92
C MET A 28 6.54 11.40 -14.85
N MET A 29 6.31 10.10 -14.89
CA MET A 29 7.06 9.15 -15.73
C MET A 29 6.79 9.37 -17.22
N ALA A 30 5.60 9.88 -17.59
CA ALA A 30 5.31 10.28 -18.96
C ALA A 30 6.23 11.42 -19.43
N ASP A 31 6.58 12.35 -18.53
CA ASP A 31 7.54 13.43 -18.79
C ASP A 31 8.99 12.90 -18.75
N TYR A 32 9.33 12.03 -17.80
CA TYR A 32 10.70 11.52 -17.59
C TYR A 32 11.23 10.57 -18.68
N GLN A 33 10.38 9.87 -19.43
CA GLN A 33 10.83 9.05 -20.55
C GLN A 33 11.51 9.88 -21.66
N ALA A 34 11.26 11.19 -21.73
CA ALA A 34 11.90 12.09 -22.68
C ALA A 34 13.38 12.39 -22.35
N ASP A 35 13.79 12.35 -21.08
CA ASP A 35 15.09 12.83 -20.59
C ASP A 35 16.15 11.72 -20.36
N GLY A 36 15.79 10.43 -20.55
CA GLY A 36 16.77 9.32 -20.54
C GLY A 36 17.21 8.80 -19.16
N VAL A 37 16.70 9.32 -18.05
CA VAL A 37 16.99 8.86 -16.65
C VAL A 37 16.12 7.64 -16.24
N SER A 38 15.59 6.90 -17.21
CA SER A 38 14.42 6.03 -17.02
C SER A 38 14.66 4.74 -16.22
N GLU A 39 15.88 4.18 -16.23
CA GLU A 39 16.10 2.81 -15.76
C GLU A 39 16.17 2.70 -14.22
N GLU A 40 16.88 3.63 -13.56
CA GLU A 40 16.94 3.66 -12.10
C GLU A 40 15.55 3.95 -11.50
N TYR A 41 14.79 4.86 -12.12
CA TYR A 41 13.43 5.20 -11.70
C TYR A 41 12.45 4.04 -11.95
N ALA A 42 12.54 3.34 -13.08
CA ALA A 42 11.71 2.18 -13.37
C ALA A 42 11.89 1.07 -12.31
N SER A 43 13.12 0.80 -11.87
CA SER A 43 13.38 -0.19 -10.82
C SER A 43 12.72 0.19 -9.48
N LYS A 44 12.78 1.46 -9.11
CA LYS A 44 12.13 2.01 -7.90
C LYS A 44 10.61 1.91 -8.00
N GLU A 45 10.06 2.15 -9.18
CA GLU A 45 8.63 2.08 -9.43
C GLU A 45 8.10 0.64 -9.41
N ILE A 46 8.87 -0.32 -9.94
CA ILE A 46 8.55 -1.76 -9.82
C ILE A 46 8.52 -2.16 -8.33
N ARG A 47 9.53 -1.75 -7.56
CA ARG A 47 9.57 -2.02 -6.11
C ARG A 47 8.38 -1.39 -5.40
N TRP A 48 8.07 -0.13 -5.69
CA TRP A 48 6.92 0.57 -5.12
C TRP A 48 5.61 -0.20 -5.40
N ASN A 49 5.34 -0.53 -6.66
CA ASN A 49 4.12 -1.26 -7.05
C ASN A 49 4.01 -2.62 -6.36
N THR A 50 5.13 -3.32 -6.21
CA THR A 50 5.17 -4.59 -5.50
C THR A 50 4.74 -4.43 -4.05
N VAL A 51 5.32 -3.46 -3.33
CA VAL A 51 5.02 -3.24 -1.92
C VAL A 51 3.62 -2.67 -1.72
N ALA A 52 3.19 -1.74 -2.58
CA ALA A 52 1.83 -1.19 -2.59
C ALA A 52 0.78 -2.30 -2.75
N GLY A 53 1.01 -3.25 -3.66
CA GLY A 53 0.16 -4.43 -3.82
C GLY A 53 0.10 -5.29 -2.55
N GLN A 54 1.23 -5.54 -1.90
CA GLN A 54 1.29 -6.28 -0.63
C GLN A 54 0.50 -5.57 0.48
N VAL A 55 0.60 -4.24 0.59
CA VAL A 55 -0.16 -3.47 1.57
C VAL A 55 -1.67 -3.61 1.34
N LYS A 56 -2.15 -3.49 0.09
CA LYS A 56 -3.57 -3.71 -0.26
C LYS A 56 -4.05 -5.12 0.09
N GLN A 57 -3.22 -6.14 -0.16
CA GLN A 57 -3.52 -7.53 0.22
C GLN A 57 -3.62 -7.71 1.74
N ILE A 58 -2.76 -7.03 2.50
CA ILE A 58 -2.80 -7.07 3.97
C ILE A 58 -4.05 -6.38 4.50
N ILE A 59 -4.41 -5.21 3.96
CA ILE A 59 -5.65 -4.50 4.30
C ILE A 59 -6.86 -5.42 4.06
N THR A 60 -6.90 -6.09 2.91
CA THR A 60 -7.97 -7.04 2.56
C THR A 60 -8.02 -8.19 3.56
N SER A 61 -6.86 -8.77 3.88
CA SER A 61 -6.74 -9.86 4.86
C SER A 61 -7.19 -9.43 6.25
N LEU A 62 -6.87 -8.20 6.66
CA LEU A 62 -7.29 -7.61 7.94
C LEU A 62 -8.80 -7.37 7.98
N ARG A 63 -9.37 -6.81 6.92
CA ARG A 63 -10.82 -6.58 6.80
C ARG A 63 -11.58 -7.90 6.92
N SER A 64 -11.08 -8.97 6.27
CA SER A 64 -11.62 -10.32 6.42
C SER A 64 -11.42 -10.88 7.83
N SER A 65 -10.27 -10.68 8.45
CA SER A 65 -9.98 -11.22 9.79
C SER A 65 -10.81 -10.55 10.87
N LEU A 66 -11.02 -9.24 10.77
CA LEU A 66 -11.88 -8.48 11.68
C LEU A 66 -13.36 -8.87 11.53
N ALA A 67 -13.76 -9.39 10.37
CA ALA A 67 -15.07 -10.01 10.19
C ALA A 67 -15.15 -11.41 10.86
N THR A 68 -14.01 -12.07 11.11
CA THR A 68 -13.91 -13.48 11.53
C THR A 68 -13.25 -13.69 12.92
N ASN A 69 -13.14 -12.66 13.77
CA ASN A 69 -12.58 -12.69 15.15
C ASN A 69 -11.03 -12.59 15.27
N ASP A 70 -10.55 -12.03 16.39
CA ASP A 70 -9.34 -11.18 16.57
C ASP A 70 -7.94 -11.78 16.29
N GLU A 71 -7.73 -13.09 16.41
CA GLU A 71 -6.38 -13.67 16.43
C GLU A 71 -5.67 -13.55 15.06
N THR A 72 -6.43 -13.67 13.96
CA THR A 72 -5.91 -13.50 12.59
C THR A 72 -5.60 -12.03 12.29
N ALA A 73 -6.34 -11.10 12.91
CA ALA A 73 -6.15 -9.67 12.71
C ALA A 73 -4.80 -9.19 13.25
N GLN A 74 -4.34 -9.73 14.40
CA GLN A 74 -3.03 -9.38 14.95
C GLN A 74 -1.87 -9.79 14.02
N SER A 75 -1.94 -10.99 13.43
CA SER A 75 -0.91 -11.47 12.49
C SER A 75 -0.84 -10.60 11.23
N ALA A 76 -1.99 -10.23 10.68
CA ALA A 76 -2.03 -9.40 9.48
C ALA A 76 -1.60 -7.94 9.76
N LEU A 77 -1.84 -7.41 10.97
CA LEU A 77 -1.35 -6.09 11.39
C LEU A 77 0.17 -6.06 11.44
N ALA A 78 0.80 -7.11 11.98
CA ALA A 78 2.25 -7.24 12.03
C ALA A 78 2.88 -7.24 10.62
N ARG A 79 2.26 -7.98 9.69
CA ARG A 79 2.70 -7.98 8.28
C ARG A 79 2.54 -6.60 7.64
N GLY A 80 1.44 -5.91 7.91
CA GLY A 80 1.16 -4.58 7.36
C GLY A 80 2.19 -3.54 7.79
N ARG A 81 2.55 -3.55 9.08
CA ARG A 81 3.61 -2.69 9.61
C ARG A 81 4.96 -2.93 8.92
N SER A 82 5.33 -4.19 8.70
CA SER A 82 6.57 -4.56 7.99
C SER A 82 6.55 -4.07 6.54
N ALA A 83 5.44 -4.27 5.81
CA ALA A 83 5.31 -3.79 4.44
C ALA A 83 5.45 -2.26 4.35
N VAL A 84 4.82 -1.51 5.27
CA VAL A 84 4.93 -0.06 5.35
C VAL A 84 6.35 0.39 5.72
N GLN A 85 7.06 -0.32 6.60
CA GLN A 85 8.46 -0.01 6.90
C GLN A 85 9.39 -0.22 5.70
N ASN A 86 9.12 -1.22 4.86
CA ASN A 86 9.93 -1.51 3.67
C ASN A 86 9.69 -0.53 2.49
N ILE A 87 8.70 0.36 2.62
CA ILE A 87 8.42 1.46 1.69
C ILE A 87 9.43 2.62 1.87
N GLY A 88 9.81 2.91 3.12
CA GLY A 88 10.76 3.98 3.47
C GLY A 88 12.20 3.58 3.22
#